data_AF-A0A1E1XMH1-F1
#
_entry.id   AF-A0A1E1XMH1-F1
#
_cell.length_a   1.000
_cell.length_b   1.000
_cell.length_c   1.000
_cell.angle_alpha   90.00
_cell.angle_beta   90.00
_cell.angle_gamma   90.00
#
_symmetry.space_group_name_H-M   'P 1'
#
loop_
_entity.id
_entity.type
_entity.pdbx_description
1 polymer ?
#
loop_
_entity_poly.entity_id
_entity_poly.type
_entity_poly.pdbx_seq_one_letter_code
_entity_poly.pdbx_strand_id
1 'polypeptide(L)'
;RLKQSMWDKYLSIFPSVWIASAFKGATKINQVLTPTSFHISNHEAWNKVLIDNIQHASSFRGIALTGWQRFDHFTVLCELLPVALPCLALCLQTIMAKTGLTSEAHAEVSQSIGYFGNIEMEVFPRPQSVPPVPNFPGGKLYVSVLHLTNVIAELEQVLLNPSVQGGFHEFLVAHNRTNPLHIDQFVNTSRKLLGNIESLYRDITKELSDIYYQSTVEEWLSTYVSPCREKLKKLVSDADLQIAVNVPM
;
A
#
# COMPACT_ATOMS: atom_id res chain seq x y z
N ARG A 1 -27.15 -0.73 5.87
CA ARG A 1 -27.21 0.48 6.73
C ARG A 1 -28.44 0.40 7.63
N LEU A 2 -28.40 1.00 8.82
CA LEU A 2 -29.55 0.98 9.75
C LEU A 2 -30.77 1.67 9.13
N LYS A 3 -31.97 1.12 9.35
CA LYS A 3 -33.24 1.74 8.95
C LYS A 3 -33.57 2.91 9.89
N GLN A 4 -34.40 3.85 9.44
CA GLN A 4 -34.79 5.02 10.23
C GLN A 4 -35.32 4.65 11.62
N SER A 5 -36.22 3.66 11.69
CA SER A 5 -36.79 3.17 12.95
C SER A 5 -35.75 2.64 13.94
N MET A 6 -34.59 2.18 13.46
CA MET A 6 -33.49 1.77 14.32
C MET A 6 -32.74 2.98 14.86
N TRP A 7 -32.50 4.02 14.06
CA TRP A 7 -31.88 5.26 14.53
C TRP A 7 -32.72 5.92 15.62
N ASP A 8 -34.04 6.00 15.43
CA ASP A 8 -34.94 6.59 16.44
C ASP A 8 -34.86 5.81 17.77
N LYS A 9 -34.81 4.47 17.71
CA LYS A 9 -34.66 3.62 18.89
C LYS A 9 -33.28 3.74 19.54
N TYR A 10 -32.21 3.82 18.76
CA TYR A 10 -30.85 3.97 19.30
C TYR A 10 -30.69 5.32 19.99
N LEU A 11 -31.18 6.39 19.37
CA LEU A 11 -31.01 7.76 19.85
C LEU A 11 -31.93 8.10 21.04
N SER A 12 -33.02 7.35 21.24
CA SER A 12 -33.82 7.47 22.46
C SER A 12 -33.09 6.95 23.70
N ILE A 13 -32.11 6.05 23.54
CA ILE A 13 -31.28 5.49 24.61
C ILE A 13 -29.96 6.27 24.72
N PHE A 14 -29.33 6.58 23.59
CA PHE A 14 -28.03 7.24 23.51
C PHE A 14 -28.20 8.64 22.89
N PRO A 15 -28.41 9.69 23.70
CA PRO A 15 -28.68 11.04 23.21
C PRO A 15 -27.47 11.72 22.57
N SER A 16 -26.31 11.05 22.55
CA SER A 16 -25.08 11.56 21.97
C SER A 16 -24.27 10.42 21.40
N VAL A 17 -24.02 10.48 20.10
CA VAL A 17 -23.32 9.43 19.37
C VAL A 17 -22.15 10.01 18.58
N TRP A 18 -21.06 9.26 18.54
CA TRP A 18 -19.91 9.50 17.67
C TRP A 18 -19.88 8.43 16.59
N ILE A 19 -19.54 8.84 15.37
CA ILE A 19 -19.26 7.92 14.29
C ILE A 19 -17.77 7.59 14.33
N ALA A 20 -17.41 6.31 14.32
CA ALA A 20 -16.03 5.89 14.10
C ALA A 20 -15.82 5.57 12.62
N SER A 21 -14.84 6.22 12.00
CA SER A 21 -14.42 5.94 10.62
C SER A 21 -12.90 5.79 10.56
N ALA A 22 -12.37 5.33 9.43
CA ALA A 22 -10.94 5.13 9.25
C ALA A 22 -10.44 5.67 7.91
N PHE A 23 -9.25 6.28 7.91
CA PHE A 23 -8.55 6.73 6.70
C PHE A 23 -7.45 5.75 6.24
N LYS A 24 -7.07 4.79 7.09
CA LYS A 24 -6.15 3.69 6.79
C LYS A 24 -6.46 2.48 7.67
N GLY A 25 -5.95 1.32 7.30
CA GLY A 25 -6.35 0.06 7.92
C GLY A 25 -7.80 -0.29 7.56
N ALA A 26 -8.40 -1.26 8.25
CA ALA A 26 -9.78 -1.71 7.98
C ALA A 26 -10.05 -2.20 6.54
N THR A 27 -8.99 -2.42 5.75
CA THR A 27 -9.04 -2.99 4.39
C THR A 27 -8.52 -4.43 4.40
N LYS A 28 -7.20 -4.64 4.23
CA LYS A 28 -6.53 -5.94 4.35
C LYS A 28 -5.56 -5.95 5.52
N ILE A 29 -5.44 -7.12 6.13
CA ILE A 29 -4.63 -7.36 7.34
C ILE A 29 -3.15 -7.00 7.19
N ASN A 30 -2.63 -7.03 5.95
CA ASN A 30 -1.25 -6.80 5.60
C ASN A 30 -1.09 -5.75 4.47
N GLN A 31 -2.07 -4.85 4.33
CA GLN A 31 -2.09 -3.85 3.26
C GLN A 31 -0.87 -2.91 3.36
N VAL A 32 -0.22 -2.62 2.22
CA VAL A 32 0.94 -1.71 2.16
C VAL A 32 0.54 -0.31 1.71
N LEU A 33 -0.27 -0.21 0.66
CA LEU A 33 -0.80 1.05 0.11
C LEU A 33 -2.27 1.22 0.48
N THR A 34 -2.64 2.43 0.87
CA THR A 34 -4.00 2.77 1.27
C THR A 34 -4.91 2.90 0.03
N PRO A 35 -5.99 2.09 -0.10
CA PRO A 35 -6.97 2.26 -1.17
C PRO A 35 -7.80 3.52 -0.93
N THR A 36 -7.39 4.63 -1.53
CA THR A 36 -7.99 5.94 -1.27
C THR A 36 -9.49 5.96 -1.58
N SER A 37 -9.90 5.44 -2.73
CA SER A 37 -11.32 5.39 -3.13
C SER A 37 -12.22 4.64 -2.14
N PHE A 38 -11.72 3.55 -1.55
CA PHE A 38 -12.44 2.80 -0.51
C PHE A 38 -12.74 3.71 0.70
N HIS A 39 -11.73 4.39 1.23
CA HIS A 39 -11.92 5.25 2.38
C HIS A 39 -12.80 6.47 2.05
N ILE A 40 -12.62 7.10 0.89
CA ILE A 40 -13.47 8.22 0.47
C ILE A 40 -14.94 7.81 0.35
N SER A 41 -15.23 6.70 -0.32
CA SER A 41 -16.61 6.19 -0.46
C SER A 41 -17.25 5.88 0.90
N ASN A 42 -16.46 5.42 1.89
CA ASN A 42 -16.94 5.20 3.25
C ASN A 42 -17.26 6.52 3.98
N HIS A 43 -16.50 7.59 3.76
CA HIS A 43 -16.80 8.90 4.35
C HIS A 43 -18.01 9.56 3.68
N GLU A 44 -18.15 9.45 2.37
CA GLU A 44 -19.36 9.89 1.65
C GLU A 44 -20.60 9.12 2.13
N ALA A 45 -20.45 7.82 2.41
CA ALA A 45 -21.49 7.01 3.02
C ALA A 45 -21.94 7.54 4.39
N TRP A 46 -20.99 7.93 5.25
CA TRP A 46 -21.29 8.53 6.56
C TRP A 46 -21.93 9.91 6.45
N ASN A 47 -21.45 10.76 5.54
CA ASN A 47 -22.09 12.05 5.26
C ASN A 47 -23.54 11.88 4.82
N LYS A 48 -23.81 10.90 3.95
CA LYS A 48 -25.18 10.56 3.56
C LYS A 48 -26.03 10.13 4.76
N VAL A 49 -25.50 9.33 5.69
CA VAL A 49 -26.23 8.94 6.91
C VAL A 49 -26.59 10.16 7.77
N LEU A 50 -25.67 11.12 7.91
CA LEU A 50 -25.90 12.36 8.65
C LEU A 50 -26.98 13.22 7.98
N ILE A 51 -26.98 13.32 6.65
CA ILE A 51 -28.00 14.05 5.88
C ILE A 51 -29.37 13.36 6.00
N ASP A 52 -29.42 12.03 5.82
CA ASP A 52 -30.65 11.26 5.89
C ASP A 52 -31.27 11.27 7.31
N ASN A 53 -30.50 11.63 8.35
CA ASN A 53 -30.93 11.72 9.75
C ASN A 53 -30.83 13.14 10.33
N ILE A 54 -31.06 14.16 9.51
CA ILE A 54 -30.87 15.56 9.93
C ILE A 54 -31.80 16.00 11.07
N GLN A 55 -32.96 15.35 11.24
CA GLN A 55 -33.85 15.53 12.39
C GLN A 55 -33.16 15.20 13.73
N HIS A 56 -32.10 14.38 13.68
CA HIS A 56 -31.30 13.96 14.82
C HIS A 56 -29.93 14.66 14.89
N ALA A 57 -29.73 15.76 14.14
CA ALA A 57 -28.43 16.42 14.02
C ALA A 57 -27.80 16.80 15.39
N SER A 58 -28.61 17.15 16.39
CA SER A 58 -28.14 17.48 17.74
C SER A 58 -27.55 16.29 18.51
N SER A 59 -27.88 15.06 18.10
CA SER A 59 -27.39 13.82 18.72
C SER A 59 -26.04 13.37 18.16
N PHE A 60 -25.73 13.71 16.89
CA PHE A 60 -24.44 13.38 16.29
C PHE A 60 -23.37 14.39 16.71
N ARG A 61 -22.32 13.91 17.38
CA ARG A 61 -21.25 14.76 17.92
C ARG A 61 -20.09 14.96 16.96
N GLY A 62 -19.92 14.06 16.01
CA GLY A 62 -18.88 14.15 14.99
C GLY A 62 -18.43 12.77 14.50
N ILE A 63 -17.36 12.79 13.72
CA ILE A 63 -16.68 11.60 13.21
C ILE A 63 -15.30 11.53 13.88
N ALA A 64 -15.06 10.47 14.66
CA ALA A 64 -13.74 10.09 15.12
C ALA A 64 -13.02 9.37 13.98
N LEU A 65 -12.02 10.03 13.41
CA LEU A 65 -11.24 9.51 12.29
C LEU A 65 -10.01 8.75 12.80
N THR A 66 -9.98 7.44 12.55
CA THR A 66 -8.96 6.51 13.06
C THR A 66 -8.03 6.01 11.96
N GLY A 67 -6.85 5.52 12.34
CA GLY A 67 -5.86 5.00 11.40
C GLY A 67 -5.12 3.81 12.01
N TRP A 68 -5.74 2.64 11.98
CA TRP A 68 -5.21 1.44 12.62
C TRP A 68 -3.91 1.00 11.97
N GLN A 69 -2.96 0.54 12.78
CA GLN A 69 -1.67 0.03 12.31
C GLN A 69 -1.64 -1.50 12.22
N ARG A 70 -2.60 -2.16 12.87
CA ARG A 70 -2.80 -3.62 12.94
C ARG A 70 -4.29 -3.90 13.07
N PHE A 71 -4.70 -5.11 12.71
CA PHE A 71 -6.08 -5.58 12.92
C PHE A 71 -6.27 -6.15 14.33
N ASP A 72 -5.22 -6.77 14.87
CA ASP A 72 -5.11 -7.16 16.28
C ASP A 72 -3.62 -7.21 16.71
N HIS A 73 -3.37 -7.54 17.98
CA HIS A 73 -2.03 -7.55 18.57
C HIS A 73 -1.07 -8.60 17.96
N PHE A 74 -1.58 -9.62 17.27
CA PHE A 74 -0.83 -10.74 16.69
C PHE A 74 -0.77 -10.68 15.15
N THR A 75 -1.16 -9.55 14.56
CA THR A 75 -1.06 -9.31 13.11
C THR A 75 0.11 -8.42 12.78
N VAL A 76 0.66 -8.53 11.58
CA VAL A 76 1.74 -7.64 11.08
C VAL A 76 1.27 -6.20 10.93
N LEU A 77 2.22 -5.26 10.85
CA LEU A 77 1.92 -3.86 10.53
C LEU A 77 1.26 -3.75 9.15
N CYS A 78 0.16 -3.02 9.02
CA CYS A 78 -0.41 -2.65 7.71
C CYS A 78 0.10 -1.26 7.26
N GLU A 79 -0.73 -0.47 6.56
CA GLU A 79 -0.31 0.78 5.93
C GLU A 79 0.32 1.72 6.97
N LEU A 80 1.49 2.24 6.64
CA LEU A 80 2.20 3.20 7.49
C LEU A 80 1.52 4.57 7.42
N LEU A 81 1.62 5.34 8.51
CA LEU A 81 1.01 6.67 8.58
C LEU A 81 1.49 7.61 7.45
N PRO A 82 2.80 7.77 7.18
CA PRO A 82 3.28 8.61 6.07
C PRO A 82 2.73 8.20 4.71
N VAL A 83 2.57 6.89 4.49
CA VAL A 83 2.05 6.34 3.23
C VAL A 83 0.56 6.64 3.07
N ALA A 84 -0.17 6.74 4.17
CA ALA A 84 -1.60 7.03 4.21
C ALA A 84 -1.95 8.54 4.26
N LEU A 85 -0.97 9.44 4.39
CA LEU A 85 -1.23 10.89 4.50
C LEU A 85 -2.02 11.46 3.31
N PRO A 86 -1.76 11.09 2.05
CA PRO A 86 -2.60 11.53 0.93
C PRO A 86 -4.07 11.13 1.09
N CYS A 87 -4.33 9.89 1.54
CA CYS A 87 -5.70 9.43 1.79
C CYS A 87 -6.35 10.15 2.97
N LEU A 88 -5.60 10.40 4.06
CA LEU A 88 -6.06 11.18 5.20
C LEU A 88 -6.54 12.58 4.77
N ALA A 89 -5.73 13.26 3.96
CA ALA A 89 -6.04 14.62 3.51
C ALA A 89 -7.36 14.66 2.72
N LEU A 90 -7.56 13.72 1.80
CA LEU A 90 -8.81 13.62 1.05
C LEU A 90 -9.99 13.21 1.95
N CYS A 91 -9.80 12.28 2.89
CA CYS A 91 -10.84 11.87 3.83
C CYS A 91 -11.33 13.05 4.68
N LEU A 92 -10.42 13.87 5.19
CA LEU A 92 -10.76 15.07 5.94
C LEU A 92 -11.59 16.04 5.09
N GLN A 93 -11.16 16.30 3.86
CA GLN A 93 -11.90 17.16 2.93
C GLN A 93 -13.30 16.61 2.63
N THR A 94 -13.42 15.31 2.37
CA THR A 94 -14.71 14.66 2.13
C THR A 94 -15.64 14.81 3.33
N ILE A 95 -15.15 14.59 4.55
CA ILE A 95 -15.94 14.75 5.79
C ILE A 95 -16.41 16.20 5.94
N MET A 96 -15.53 17.17 5.70
CA MET A 96 -15.82 18.60 5.86
C MET A 96 -16.81 19.11 4.81
N ALA A 97 -16.67 18.69 3.55
CA ALA A 97 -17.51 19.15 2.45
C ALA A 97 -18.96 18.67 2.58
N LYS A 98 -19.21 17.50 3.18
CA LYS A 98 -20.51 16.81 3.33
C LYS A 98 -21.21 16.41 2.02
N THR A 99 -20.97 17.10 0.91
CA THR A 99 -21.59 16.86 -0.40
C THR A 99 -20.81 15.89 -1.30
N GLY A 100 -19.68 15.36 -0.82
CA GLY A 100 -18.78 14.50 -1.59
C GLY A 100 -17.50 15.22 -2.00
N LEU A 101 -16.53 14.48 -2.54
CA LEU A 101 -15.26 15.03 -3.01
C LEU A 101 -15.39 15.52 -4.47
N THR A 102 -15.36 16.84 -4.68
CA THR A 102 -15.32 17.41 -6.05
C THR A 102 -13.91 17.36 -6.63
N SER A 103 -13.81 17.46 -7.96
CA SER A 103 -12.51 17.48 -8.65
C SER A 103 -11.66 18.70 -8.26
N GLU A 104 -12.28 19.85 -8.03
CA GLU A 104 -11.60 21.07 -7.59
C GLU A 104 -11.03 20.91 -6.17
N ALA A 105 -11.84 20.37 -5.24
CA ALA A 105 -11.41 20.11 -3.88
C ALA A 105 -10.29 19.07 -3.82
N HIS A 106 -10.34 18.03 -4.65
CA HIS A 106 -9.28 17.04 -4.77
C HIS A 106 -7.97 17.69 -5.24
N ALA A 107 -8.02 18.53 -6.28
CA ALA A 107 -6.84 19.24 -6.77
C ALA A 107 -6.25 20.20 -5.71
N GLU A 108 -7.11 20.97 -5.03
CA GLU A 108 -6.70 21.88 -3.97
C GLU A 108 -6.02 21.14 -2.80
N VAL A 109 -6.62 20.05 -2.33
CA VAL A 109 -6.04 19.21 -1.26
C VAL A 109 -4.69 18.65 -1.69
N SER A 110 -4.60 18.11 -2.92
CA SER A 110 -3.35 17.55 -3.46
C SER A 110 -2.25 18.60 -3.47
N GLN A 111 -2.55 19.81 -3.95
CA GLN A 111 -1.62 20.93 -3.95
C GLN A 111 -1.23 21.34 -2.53
N SER A 112 -2.17 21.40 -1.59
CA SER A 112 -1.94 21.86 -0.22
C SER A 112 -0.95 20.97 0.56
N ILE A 113 -0.96 19.66 0.29
CA ILE A 113 0.01 18.72 0.89
C ILE A 113 1.30 18.61 0.08
N GLY A 114 1.43 19.41 -0.99
CA GLY A 114 2.59 19.41 -1.88
C GLY A 114 2.71 18.15 -2.75
N TYR A 115 1.57 17.55 -3.11
CA TYR A 115 1.50 16.47 -4.09
C TYR A 115 1.52 17.05 -5.51
N PHE A 116 2.29 16.44 -6.42
CA PHE A 116 2.32 16.87 -7.82
C PHE A 116 1.14 16.26 -8.59
N GLY A 117 0.27 17.12 -9.14
CA GLY A 117 -0.98 16.68 -9.76
C GLY A 117 -2.01 16.25 -8.71
N ASN A 118 -2.87 15.30 -9.06
CA ASN A 118 -3.89 14.78 -8.15
C ASN A 118 -3.41 13.53 -7.44
N ILE A 119 -3.74 13.40 -6.15
CA ILE A 119 -3.52 12.19 -5.36
C ILE A 119 -4.22 11.00 -6.05
N GLU A 120 -3.51 9.89 -6.16
CA GLU A 120 -4.03 8.68 -6.81
C GLU A 120 -5.17 8.06 -5.99
N MET A 121 -6.29 7.77 -6.67
CA MET A 121 -7.47 7.16 -6.05
C MET A 121 -7.35 5.63 -6.06
N GLU A 122 -6.78 5.09 -7.13
CA GLU A 122 -6.66 3.65 -7.38
C GLU A 122 -5.20 3.20 -7.40
N VAL A 123 -4.70 2.89 -6.20
CA VAL A 123 -3.30 2.50 -6.01
C VAL A 123 -2.97 1.08 -6.48
N PHE A 124 -3.97 0.30 -6.92
CA PHE A 124 -3.81 -1.04 -7.49
C PHE A 124 -4.60 -1.17 -8.81
N PRO A 125 -4.22 -2.08 -9.74
CA PRO A 125 -3.07 -2.99 -9.68
C PRO A 125 -1.74 -2.26 -9.87
N ARG A 126 -0.63 -2.91 -9.51
CA ARG A 126 0.75 -2.46 -9.78
C ARG A 126 1.36 -3.35 -10.88
N PRO A 127 2.37 -2.91 -11.65
CA PRO A 127 3.06 -1.62 -11.54
C PRO A 127 2.26 -0.44 -12.11
N GLN A 128 2.54 0.77 -11.62
CA GLN A 128 2.02 2.03 -12.19
C GLN A 128 3.11 3.11 -12.20
N SER A 129 2.83 4.24 -12.85
CA SER A 129 3.65 5.45 -12.74
C SER A 129 3.78 5.87 -11.26
N VAL A 130 4.96 6.37 -10.89
CA VAL A 130 5.23 6.87 -9.53
C VAL A 130 5.40 8.38 -9.62
N PRO A 131 4.67 9.17 -8.83
CA PRO A 131 4.79 10.62 -8.84
C PRO A 131 6.17 11.06 -8.31
N PRO A 132 6.59 12.31 -8.61
CA PRO A 132 7.69 12.94 -7.90
C PRO A 132 7.48 12.93 -6.38
N VAL A 133 8.57 13.04 -5.63
CA VAL A 133 8.53 13.12 -4.16
C VAL A 133 7.69 14.32 -3.73
N PRO A 134 6.59 14.10 -2.96
CA PRO A 134 5.76 15.18 -2.47
C PRO A 134 6.39 15.87 -1.25
N ASN A 135 5.93 17.09 -0.94
CA ASN A 135 6.53 17.93 0.09
C ASN A 135 6.00 17.68 1.52
N PHE A 136 5.05 16.77 1.72
CA PHE A 136 4.57 16.43 3.06
C PHE A 136 5.59 15.58 3.85
N PRO A 137 5.58 15.61 5.20
CA PRO A 137 6.46 14.78 6.02
C PRO A 137 6.36 13.28 5.71
N GLY A 138 7.49 12.67 5.36
CA GLY A 138 7.55 11.27 4.93
C GLY A 138 7.17 11.02 3.46
N GLY A 139 7.12 12.08 2.63
CA GLY A 139 6.89 11.96 1.18
C GLY A 139 7.90 11.07 0.45
N LYS A 140 9.16 11.05 0.90
CA LYS A 140 10.18 10.13 0.36
C LYS A 140 9.81 8.67 0.63
N LEU A 141 9.44 8.35 1.87
CA LEU A 141 8.96 7.01 2.24
C LEU A 141 7.74 6.62 1.41
N TYR A 142 6.76 7.52 1.23
CA TYR A 142 5.60 7.28 0.35
C TYR A 142 6.02 6.86 -1.06
N VAL A 143 6.92 7.61 -1.71
CA VAL A 143 7.42 7.29 -3.06
C VAL A 143 8.21 5.98 -3.08
N SER A 144 9.08 5.73 -2.10
CA SER A 144 9.84 4.47 -2.01
C SER A 144 8.91 3.26 -1.86
N VAL A 145 7.80 3.39 -1.12
CA VAL A 145 6.81 2.31 -0.96
C VAL A 145 6.03 2.09 -2.26
N LEU A 146 5.69 3.13 -3.02
CA LEU A 146 5.10 2.98 -4.36
C LEU A 146 6.03 2.22 -5.31
N HIS A 147 7.33 2.55 -5.32
CA HIS A 147 8.33 1.81 -6.09
C HIS A 147 8.47 0.36 -5.61
N LEU A 148 8.46 0.12 -4.30
CA LEU A 148 8.50 -1.23 -3.72
C LEU A 148 7.35 -2.09 -4.25
N THR A 149 6.12 -1.57 -4.25
CA THR A 149 4.97 -2.32 -4.75
C THR A 149 5.02 -2.57 -6.27
N ASN A 150 5.68 -1.71 -7.06
CA ASN A 150 5.99 -2.02 -8.46
C ASN A 150 6.95 -3.20 -8.57
N VAL A 151 8.05 -3.16 -7.81
CA VAL A 151 9.06 -4.23 -7.81
C VAL A 151 8.47 -5.58 -7.39
N ILE A 152 7.61 -5.58 -6.36
CA ILE A 152 6.91 -6.79 -5.92
C ILE A 152 6.02 -7.34 -7.02
N ALA A 153 5.19 -6.50 -7.66
CA ALA A 153 4.32 -6.92 -8.74
C ALA A 153 5.11 -7.42 -9.98
N GLU A 154 6.20 -6.75 -10.34
CA GLU A 154 7.08 -7.17 -11.43
C GLU A 154 7.79 -8.49 -11.11
N LEU A 155 8.21 -8.72 -9.87
CA LEU A 155 8.74 -10.01 -9.44
C LEU A 155 7.68 -11.12 -9.56
N GLU A 156 6.43 -10.87 -9.15
CA GLU A 156 5.36 -11.84 -9.33
C GLU A 156 5.18 -12.23 -10.81
N GLN A 157 5.23 -11.26 -11.73
CA GLN A 157 5.20 -11.56 -13.17
C GLN A 157 6.40 -12.37 -13.65
N VAL A 158 7.61 -12.09 -13.14
CA VAL A 158 8.80 -12.89 -13.43
C VAL A 158 8.62 -14.33 -12.96
N LEU A 159 8.11 -14.53 -11.74
CA LEU A 159 7.89 -15.87 -11.17
C LEU A 159 6.78 -16.65 -11.90
N LEU A 160 5.86 -15.97 -12.54
CA LEU A 160 4.83 -16.57 -13.40
C LEU A 160 5.32 -16.89 -14.82
N ASN A 161 6.53 -16.46 -15.22
CA ASN A 161 7.08 -16.77 -16.53
C ASN A 161 7.25 -18.31 -16.69
N PRO A 162 6.75 -18.93 -17.78
CA PRO A 162 6.89 -20.38 -18.00
C PRO A 162 8.34 -20.88 -17.99
N SER A 163 9.29 -20.03 -18.38
CA SER A 163 10.72 -20.35 -18.30
C SER A 163 11.21 -20.44 -16.86
N VAL A 164 10.63 -19.68 -15.93
CA VAL A 164 10.92 -19.79 -14.49
C VAL A 164 10.21 -21.00 -13.89
N GLN A 165 8.91 -21.18 -14.18
CA GLN A 165 8.11 -22.26 -13.59
C GLN A 165 8.49 -23.66 -14.09
N GLY A 166 8.92 -23.78 -15.34
CA GLY A 166 9.28 -25.05 -15.97
C GLY A 166 10.78 -25.17 -16.22
N GLY A 167 11.33 -24.32 -17.09
CA GLY A 167 12.71 -24.44 -17.59
C GLY A 167 13.82 -24.12 -16.58
N PHE A 168 13.47 -23.42 -15.50
CA PHE A 168 14.35 -23.03 -14.41
C PHE A 168 13.75 -23.44 -13.04
N HIS A 169 12.89 -24.45 -13.03
CA HIS A 169 12.31 -24.98 -11.79
C HIS A 169 13.42 -25.41 -10.82
N GLU A 170 13.20 -25.23 -9.52
CA GLU A 170 14.17 -25.50 -8.45
C GLU A 170 14.75 -26.93 -8.51
N PHE A 171 13.95 -27.92 -8.91
CA PHE A 171 14.42 -29.28 -9.19
C PHE A 171 15.50 -29.33 -10.28
N LEU A 172 15.33 -28.62 -11.40
CA LEU A 172 16.29 -28.61 -12.50
C LEU A 172 17.58 -27.89 -12.11
N VAL A 173 17.45 -26.76 -11.40
CA VAL A 173 18.58 -26.00 -10.86
C VAL A 173 19.42 -26.89 -9.93
N ALA A 174 18.80 -27.61 -8.99
CA ALA A 174 19.49 -28.48 -8.04
C ALA A 174 20.26 -29.64 -8.70
N HIS A 175 19.92 -30.00 -9.95
CA HIS A 175 20.56 -31.09 -10.70
C HIS A 175 21.42 -30.61 -11.88
N ASN A 176 21.65 -29.29 -12.02
CA ASN A 176 22.35 -28.68 -13.15
C ASN A 176 21.76 -29.09 -14.51
N ARG A 177 20.42 -29.11 -14.60
CA ARG A 177 19.65 -29.50 -15.80
C ARG A 177 18.81 -28.36 -16.36
N THR A 178 19.36 -27.16 -16.39
CA THR A 178 18.70 -25.99 -16.98
C THR A 178 19.19 -25.72 -18.39
N ASN A 179 18.35 -25.12 -19.23
CA ASN A 179 18.74 -24.64 -20.55
C ASN A 179 18.95 -23.11 -20.51
N PRO A 180 20.13 -22.58 -20.89
CA PRO A 180 20.40 -21.14 -20.93
C PRO A 180 19.35 -20.31 -21.66
N LEU A 181 18.72 -20.86 -22.70
CA LEU A 181 17.65 -20.18 -23.45
C LEU A 181 16.44 -19.80 -22.57
N HIS A 182 16.14 -20.60 -21.53
CA HIS A 182 15.10 -20.27 -20.56
C HIS A 182 15.57 -19.21 -19.56
N ILE A 183 16.85 -19.21 -19.22
CA ILE A 183 17.45 -18.24 -18.29
C ILE A 183 17.42 -16.83 -18.89
N ASP A 184 17.75 -16.71 -20.18
CA ASP A 184 17.77 -15.44 -20.91
C ASP A 184 16.41 -14.73 -20.91
N GLN A 185 15.29 -15.46 -20.75
CA GLN A 185 13.94 -14.89 -20.75
C GLN A 185 13.63 -14.04 -19.50
N PHE A 186 14.36 -14.23 -18.40
CA PHE A 186 14.03 -13.56 -17.13
C PHE A 186 15.22 -12.95 -16.39
N VAL A 187 16.45 -13.39 -16.67
CA VAL A 187 17.62 -13.05 -15.85
C VAL A 187 17.92 -11.55 -15.84
N ASN A 188 17.83 -10.87 -16.98
CA ASN A 188 18.12 -9.44 -17.07
C ASN A 188 17.09 -8.60 -16.30
N THR A 189 15.81 -8.95 -16.42
CA THR A 189 14.73 -8.33 -15.62
C THR A 189 14.95 -8.58 -14.14
N SER A 190 15.31 -9.80 -13.75
CA SER A 190 15.59 -10.17 -12.36
C SER A 190 16.77 -9.41 -11.77
N ARG A 191 17.87 -9.24 -12.53
CA ARG A 191 19.03 -8.42 -12.13
C ARG A 191 18.66 -6.96 -11.94
N LYS A 192 17.85 -6.39 -12.85
CA LYS A 192 17.33 -5.01 -12.71
C LYS A 192 16.48 -4.87 -11.44
N LEU A 193 15.56 -5.79 -11.21
CA LEU A 193 14.72 -5.80 -10.02
C LEU A 193 15.55 -5.96 -8.74
N LEU A 194 16.59 -6.80 -8.76
CA LEU A 194 17.53 -6.95 -7.65
C LEU A 194 18.26 -5.62 -7.34
N GLY A 195 18.75 -4.92 -8.35
CA GLY A 195 19.35 -3.59 -8.16
C GLY A 195 18.37 -2.59 -7.54
N ASN A 196 17.12 -2.58 -8.02
CA ASN A 196 16.07 -1.70 -7.50
C ASN A 196 15.73 -2.00 -6.04
N ILE A 197 15.51 -3.28 -5.68
CA ILE A 197 15.14 -3.64 -4.30
C ILE A 197 16.28 -3.41 -3.32
N GLU A 198 17.54 -3.56 -3.72
CA GLU A 198 18.70 -3.21 -2.88
C GLU A 198 18.78 -1.72 -2.61
N SER A 199 18.48 -0.87 -3.61
CA SER A 199 18.38 0.58 -3.37
C SER A 199 17.22 0.92 -2.44
N LEU A 200 16.03 0.38 -2.73
CA LEU A 200 14.84 0.61 -1.92
C LEU A 200 15.02 0.12 -0.48
N TYR A 201 15.70 -1.00 -0.26
CA TYR A 201 16.00 -1.47 1.10
C TYR A 201 16.79 -0.43 1.89
N ARG A 202 17.83 0.18 1.31
CA ARG A 202 18.60 1.24 1.98
C ARG A 202 17.78 2.49 2.22
N ASP A 203 17.07 2.95 1.19
CA ASP A 203 16.28 4.19 1.25
C ASP A 203 15.14 4.06 2.26
N ILE A 204 14.37 2.97 2.21
CA ILE A 204 13.27 2.73 3.15
C ILE A 204 13.79 2.55 4.57
N THR A 205 14.89 1.82 4.78
CA THR A 205 15.49 1.66 6.12
C THR A 205 15.82 3.02 6.73
N LYS A 206 16.45 3.90 5.95
CA LYS A 206 16.79 5.26 6.38
C LYS A 206 15.53 6.07 6.73
N GLU A 207 14.60 6.18 5.79
CA GLU A 207 13.40 7.02 5.99
C GLU A 207 12.48 6.48 7.12
N LEU A 208 12.44 5.16 7.34
CA LEU A 208 11.73 4.58 8.48
C LEU A 208 12.42 4.88 9.81
N SER A 209 13.76 4.82 9.85
CA SER A 209 14.53 5.08 11.08
C SER A 209 14.40 6.52 11.57
N ASP A 210 14.10 7.46 10.67
CA ASP A 210 13.85 8.86 11.01
C ASP A 210 12.46 9.09 11.65
N ILE A 211 11.52 8.14 11.50
CA ILE A 211 10.11 8.30 11.86
C ILE A 211 9.68 7.33 12.97
N TYR A 212 10.23 6.11 12.96
CA TYR A 212 9.76 4.99 13.76
C TYR A 212 10.87 4.39 14.63
N TYR A 213 10.46 3.77 15.74
CA TYR A 213 11.36 2.98 16.57
C TYR A 213 11.93 1.80 15.80
N GLN A 214 13.17 1.42 16.13
CA GLN A 214 13.91 0.34 15.50
C GLN A 214 13.10 -0.96 15.35
N SER A 215 12.31 -1.34 16.37
CA SER A 215 11.47 -2.55 16.31
C SER A 215 10.42 -2.50 15.19
N THR A 216 9.84 -1.32 14.93
CA THR A 216 8.87 -1.10 13.84
C THR A 216 9.58 -1.15 12.49
N VAL A 217 10.78 -0.58 12.40
CA VAL A 217 11.61 -0.63 11.18
C VAL A 217 11.94 -2.07 10.82
N GLU A 218 12.46 -2.83 11.78
CA GLU A 218 12.85 -4.24 11.60
C GLU A 218 11.67 -5.10 11.17
N GLU A 219 10.52 -4.98 11.84
CA GLU A 219 9.33 -5.73 11.50
C GLU A 219 8.85 -5.40 10.08
N TRP A 220 8.73 -4.12 9.74
CA TRP A 220 8.20 -3.71 8.45
C TRP A 220 9.10 -4.15 7.29
N LEU A 221 10.42 -3.96 7.42
CA LEU A 221 11.39 -4.44 6.44
C LEU A 221 11.33 -5.96 6.29
N SER A 222 11.29 -6.69 7.40
CA SER A 222 11.24 -8.16 7.40
C SER A 222 9.95 -8.70 6.78
N THR A 223 8.85 -7.97 6.91
CA THR A 223 7.54 -8.36 6.38
C THR A 223 7.42 -8.05 4.89
N TYR A 224 7.86 -6.86 4.45
CA TYR A 224 7.49 -6.33 3.13
C TYR A 224 8.63 -6.16 2.14
N VAL A 225 9.87 -6.04 2.59
CA VAL A 225 11.03 -5.78 1.72
C VAL A 225 11.91 -7.02 1.59
N SER A 226 12.33 -7.58 2.72
CA SER A 226 13.25 -8.72 2.80
C SER A 226 12.76 -9.94 2.00
N PRO A 227 11.48 -10.35 2.03
CA PRO A 227 11.05 -11.52 1.27
C PRO A 227 11.22 -11.36 -0.25
N CYS A 228 10.93 -10.16 -0.78
CA CYS A 228 11.14 -9.84 -2.19
C CYS A 228 12.64 -9.84 -2.54
N ARG A 229 13.43 -9.20 -1.68
CA ARG A 229 14.89 -9.09 -1.82
C ARG A 229 15.58 -10.45 -1.85
N GLU A 230 15.29 -11.32 -0.89
CA GLU A 230 15.93 -12.64 -0.80
C GLU A 230 15.51 -13.58 -1.94
N LYS A 231 14.24 -13.49 -2.39
CA LYS A 231 13.80 -14.20 -3.61
C LYS A 231 14.58 -13.76 -4.85
N LEU A 232 14.75 -12.46 -5.05
CA LEU A 232 15.50 -11.91 -6.18
C LEU A 232 16.99 -12.29 -6.12
N LYS A 233 17.62 -12.19 -4.95
CA LYS A 233 19.02 -12.62 -4.76
C LYS A 233 19.20 -14.08 -5.12
N LYS A 234 18.33 -14.96 -4.60
CA LYS A 234 18.39 -16.39 -4.89
C LYS A 234 18.19 -16.65 -6.38
N LEU A 235 17.15 -16.08 -6.99
CA LEU A 235 16.84 -16.28 -8.41
C LEU A 235 18.00 -15.84 -9.31
N VAL A 236 18.59 -14.67 -9.06
CA VAL A 236 19.73 -14.16 -9.82
C VAL A 236 20.98 -15.01 -9.59
N SER A 237 21.30 -15.34 -8.34
CA SER A 237 22.47 -16.17 -8.01
C SER A 237 22.38 -17.55 -8.67
N ASP A 238 21.22 -18.20 -8.59
CA ASP A 238 21.02 -19.51 -9.20
C ASP A 238 21.17 -19.41 -10.73
N ALA A 239 20.62 -18.35 -11.35
CA ALA A 239 20.71 -18.13 -12.79
C ALA A 239 22.16 -17.90 -13.24
N ASP A 240 22.92 -17.08 -12.52
CA ASP A 240 24.33 -16.80 -12.80
C ASP A 240 25.19 -18.07 -12.71
N LEU A 241 24.95 -18.91 -11.69
CA LEU A 241 25.63 -20.21 -11.54
C LEU A 241 25.31 -21.15 -12.70
N GLN A 242 24.04 -21.27 -13.08
CA GLN A 242 23.64 -22.13 -14.20
C GLN A 242 24.16 -21.64 -15.54
N ILE A 243 24.28 -20.32 -15.75
CA ILE A 243 24.94 -19.77 -16.94
C ILE A 243 26.41 -20.19 -16.96
N ALA A 244 27.13 -20.04 -15.84
CA ALA A 244 28.55 -20.38 -15.74
C ALA A 244 28.83 -21.88 -16.01
N VAL A 245 27.95 -22.78 -15.54
CA VAL A 245 28.08 -24.23 -15.76
C VAL A 245 27.84 -24.62 -17.24
N ASN A 246 27.04 -23.84 -17.96
CA ASN A 246 26.66 -24.13 -19.35
C ASN A 246 27.51 -23.40 -20.40
N VAL A 247 28.57 -22.67 -20.02
CA VAL A 247 29.54 -22.12 -20.98
C VAL A 247 30.42 -23.26 -21.50
N PRO A 248 30.45 -23.53 -22.82
CA PRO A 248 31.38 -24.51 -23.38
C PRO A 248 32.83 -24.03 -23.13
N MET A 249 33.69 -24.90 -22.61
CA MET A 249 35.14 -24.71 -22.66
C MET A 249 35.64 -24.67 -24.11
#